data_AF-A0A853D0M4-F1
#
_entry.id   AF-A0A853D0M4-F1
#
_cell.length_a   1.000
_cell.length_b   1.000
_cell.length_c   1.000
_cell.angle_alpha   90.00
_cell.angle_beta   90.00
_cell.angle_gamma   90.00
#
_symmetry.space_group_name_H-M   'P 1'
#
loop_
_entity.id
_entity.type
_entity.pdbx_description
1 polymer ?
#
loop_
_entity_poly.entity_id
_entity_poly.type
_entity_poly.pdbx_seq_one_letter_code
_entity_poly.pdbx_strand_id
1 'polypeptide(L)' 'MPLLEDLSVYEDGDLFTVYDHSYEDEDAEPGRGRLLGTVTRGAGGDYVPDGPGAMFAWVSPARTIDDALAAFVG' A
#
# COMPACT_ATOMS: atom_id res chain seq x y z
N MET A 1 -13.67 3.63 -1.03
CA MET A 1 -12.36 3.46 -0.40
C MET A 1 -12.18 1.97 -0.20
N PRO A 2 -11.02 1.41 -0.59
CA PRO A 2 -10.80 -0.04 -0.57
C PRO A 2 -10.70 -0.58 0.87
N LEU A 3 -11.09 -1.84 1.07
CA LEU A 3 -10.83 -2.56 2.31
C LEU A 3 -9.44 -3.20 2.26
N LEU A 4 -8.88 -3.58 3.42
CA LEU A 4 -7.57 -4.28 3.48
C LEU A 4 -7.56 -5.58 2.67
N GLU A 5 -8.70 -6.28 2.62
CA GLU A 5 -8.88 -7.49 1.82
C GLU A 5 -8.87 -7.23 0.31
N ASP A 6 -9.06 -5.97 -0.09
CA ASP A 6 -9.08 -5.55 -1.49
C ASP A 6 -7.72 -5.10 -2.02
N LEU A 7 -6.67 -5.22 -1.20
CA LEU A 7 -5.31 -4.84 -1.55
C LEU A 7 -4.49 -6.03 -2.02
N SER A 8 -3.80 -5.85 -3.13
CA SER A 8 -2.74 -6.74 -3.59
C SER A 8 -1.39 -6.12 -3.29
N VAL A 9 -0.53 -6.85 -2.57
CA VAL A 9 0.80 -6.38 -2.18
C VAL A 9 1.86 -7.25 -2.83
N TYR A 10 2.76 -6.61 -3.59
CA TYR A 10 3.90 -7.26 -4.22
C TYR A 10 5.18 -6.91 -3.47
N GLU A 11 5.79 -7.92 -2.85
CA GLU A 11 7.07 -7.78 -2.14
C GLU A 11 8.25 -7.98 -3.11
N ASP A 12 9.14 -7.00 -3.14
CA ASP A 12 10.43 -7.02 -3.81
C ASP A 12 11.54 -6.59 -2.82
N GLY A 13 11.97 -7.54 -2.00
CA GLY A 13 12.96 -7.30 -0.95
C GLY A 13 12.43 -6.39 0.15
N ASP A 14 12.93 -5.15 0.21
CA ASP A 14 12.51 -4.15 1.19
C ASP A 14 11.41 -3.22 0.66
N LEU A 15 10.94 -3.43 -0.58
CA LEU A 15 9.90 -2.63 -1.21
C LEU A 15 8.63 -3.45 -1.38
N PHE A 16 7.50 -2.91 -0.94
CA PHE A 16 6.19 -3.51 -1.08
C PHE A 16 5.34 -2.60 -1.96
N THR A 17 4.89 -3.07 -3.12
CA THR A 17 4.04 -2.27 -4.01
C THR A 17 2.58 -2.62 -3.78
N VAL A 18 1.75 -1.62 -3.53
CA VAL A 18 0.35 -1.78 -3.12
C VAL A 18 -0.58 -1.41 -4.26
N TYR A 19 -1.49 -2.32 -4.59
CA TYR A 19 -2.49 -2.14 -5.63
C TYR A 19 -3.91 -2.35 -5.07
N ASP A 20 -4.87 -1.61 -5.60
CA ASP A 20 -6.31 -1.75 -5.34
C ASP A 20 -6.97 -2.59 -6.43
N HIS A 21 -7.65 -3.68 -6.06
CA HIS A 21 -8.45 -4.49 -6.98
C HIS A 21 -9.96 -4.31 -6.82
N SER A 22 -10.41 -3.39 -5.97
CA SER A 22 -11.84 -3.19 -5.63
C SER A 22 -12.72 -2.85 -6.84
N TYR A 23 -12.16 -2.36 -7.94
CA TYR A 23 -12.88 -1.95 -9.14
C TYR A 23 -12.11 -2.27 -10.43
N GLU A 24 -12.85 -2.59 -11.50
CA GLU A 24 -12.35 -2.54 -12.88
C GLU A 24 -12.08 -1.08 -13.27
N ASP A 25 -10.96 -0.53 -12.79
CA ASP A 25 -10.51 0.83 -13.14
C ASP A 25 -9.84 0.80 -14.53
N GLU A 26 -10.12 1.78 -15.39
CA GLU A 26 -9.54 1.85 -16.74
C GLU A 26 -8.01 2.10 -16.69
N ASP A 27 -7.52 2.67 -15.58
CA ASP A 27 -6.10 2.88 -15.28
C ASP A 27 -5.46 1.70 -14.51
N ALA A 28 -6.18 0.59 -14.30
CA ALA A 28 -5.65 -0.58 -13.62
C ALA A 28 -4.68 -1.37 -14.51
N GLU A 29 -3.57 -1.84 -13.92
CA GLU A 29 -2.72 -2.81 -14.61
C GLU A 29 -3.46 -4.16 -14.70
N PRO A 30 -3.52 -4.78 -15.90
CA PRO A 30 -4.24 -6.03 -16.09
C PRO A 30 -3.66 -7.13 -15.20
N GLY A 31 -4.48 -7.64 -14.27
CA GLY A 31 -4.11 -8.68 -13.32
C GLY A 31 -3.46 -8.19 -12.01
N ARG A 32 -3.27 -6.87 -11.84
CA ARG A 32 -2.71 -6.28 -10.61
C ARG A 32 -3.62 -5.25 -9.95
N GLY A 33 -4.46 -4.56 -10.71
CA GLY A 33 -5.33 -3.49 -10.20
C GLY A 33 -4.68 -2.11 -10.32
N ARG A 34 -5.23 -1.12 -9.62
CA ARG A 34 -4.75 0.26 -9.64
C ARG A 34 -3.60 0.45 -8.65
N LEU A 35 -2.48 1.01 -9.10
CA LEU A 35 -1.37 1.35 -8.22
C LEU A 35 -1.79 2.41 -7.20
N LEU A 36 -1.69 2.07 -5.92
CA LEU A 36 -1.94 3.00 -4.80
C LEU A 36 -0.64 3.62 -4.29
N GLY A 37 0.46 2.87 -4.32
CA GLY A 37 1.76 3.36 -3.86
C GLY A 37 2.68 2.24 -3.46
N THR A 38 3.63 2.56 -2.60
CA THR A 38 4.63 1.63 -2.08
C THR A 38 4.77 1.75 -0.58
N VAL A 39 5.24 0.69 0.07
CA VAL A 39 5.73 0.69 1.44
C VAL A 39 7.18 0.29 1.39
N THR A 40 8.06 1.07 1.98
CA THR A 40 9.47 0.72 2.10
C THR A 40 9.78 0.28 3.52
N ARG A 41 10.46 -0.86 3.68
CA ARG A 41 10.96 -1.32 4.96
C ARG A 41 12.30 -0.66 5.27
N GLY A 42 12.33 0.17 6.29
CA GLY A 42 13.53 0.80 6.81
C GLY A 42 14.44 -0.20 7.52
N ALA A 43 15.73 0.15 7.61
CA ALA A 43 16.72 -0.65 8.34
C ALA A 43 16.41 -0.79 9.85
N GLY A 44 15.54 0.07 10.39
CA GLY A 44 15.04 0.00 11.77
C GLY A 44 13.87 -0.97 11.96
N GLY A 45 13.42 -1.64 10.90
CA GLY A 45 12.25 -2.51 10.90
C GLY A 45 10.92 -1.74 10.84
N ASP A 46 10.98 -0.44 10.58
CA ASP A 46 9.84 0.43 10.30
C ASP A 46 9.35 0.25 8.86
N TYR A 47 8.04 0.39 8.66
CA TYR A 47 7.41 0.38 7.34
C TYR A 47 6.92 1.78 7.02
N VAL A 48 7.34 2.31 5.87
CA VAL A 48 7.07 3.69 5.45
C VAL A 48 6.21 3.66 4.19
N PRO A 49 4.90 3.95 4.29
CA PRO A 49 4.04 4.10 3.13
C PRO A 49 4.33 5.40 2.38
N ASP A 50 4.32 5.33 1.04
CA ASP A 50 4.49 6.45 0.12
C ASP A 50 3.59 6.26 -1.12
N GLY A 51 3.23 7.36 -1.76
CA GLY A 51 2.48 7.34 -3.02
C GLY A 51 1.09 7.97 -2.97
N PRO A 52 0.40 8.02 -4.13
CA PRO A 52 -0.80 8.82 -4.34
C PRO A 52 -2.03 8.34 -3.57
N GLY A 53 -2.08 7.06 -3.19
CA GLY A 53 -3.14 6.46 -2.38
C GLY A 53 -2.88 6.53 -0.87
N ALA A 54 -1.68 6.94 -0.44
CA ALA A 54 -1.36 7.04 0.98
C ALA A 54 -2.04 8.29 1.58
N MET A 55 -2.87 8.10 2.60
CA MET A 55 -3.53 9.21 3.30
C MET A 55 -2.53 10.00 4.14
N PHE A 56 -2.42 11.30 3.86
CA PHE A 56 -1.52 12.25 4.54
C PHE A 56 -1.72 12.36 6.08
N ALA A 57 -2.79 11.79 6.64
CA ALA A 57 -3.07 11.82 8.07
C ALA A 57 -2.32 10.74 8.88
N TRP A 58 -1.53 9.87 8.24
CA TRP A 58 -0.85 8.80 8.95
C TRP A 58 0.36 9.30 9.75
N VAL A 59 0.32 9.08 11.07
CA VAL A 59 1.29 9.59 12.05
C VAL A 59 2.13 8.44 12.61
N SER A 60 3.43 8.46 12.36
CA SER A 60 4.50 7.68 13.05
C SER A 60 4.62 6.20 12.69
N PRO A 61 5.84 5.62 12.79
CA PRO A 61 6.26 4.50 11.94
C PRO A 61 5.48 3.22 12.23
N ALA A 62 4.99 2.58 11.16
CA ALA A 62 4.35 1.28 11.19
C ALA A 62 5.40 0.27 11.63
N ARG A 63 5.01 -0.60 12.56
CA ARG A 63 5.85 -1.69 13.04
C ARG A 63 5.56 -3.00 12.32
N THR A 64 4.47 -3.03 11.55
CA THR A 64 4.03 -4.17 10.74
C THR A 64 3.63 -3.70 9.35
N ILE A 65 3.60 -4.61 8.38
CA ILE A 65 3.13 -4.30 7.03
C ILE A 65 1.64 -3.94 7.03
N ASP A 66 0.82 -4.59 7.85
CA ASP A 66 -0.61 -4.30 8.00
C ASP A 66 -0.85 -2.86 8.49
N ASP A 67 -0.06 -2.39 9.48
CA ASP A 67 -0.13 -1.01 9.97
C ASP A 67 0.22 0.01 8.88
N ALA A 68 1.11 -0.35 7.95
CA ALA A 68 1.48 0.49 6.83
C ALA A 68 0.43 0.45 5.71
N LEU A 69 -0.19 -0.70 5.48
CA LEU A 69 -1.31 -0.85 4.54
C LEU A 69 -2.53 -0.04 4.99
N ALA A 70 -2.69 0.17 6.30
CA ALA A 70 -3.71 1.07 6.86
C ALA A 70 -3.61 2.52 6.33
N ALA A 71 -2.45 2.94 5.80
CA ALA A 71 -2.32 4.26 5.17
C ALA A 71 -3.04 4.34 3.80
N PHE A 72 -3.35 3.21 3.18
CA PHE A 72 -3.98 3.13 1.85
C PHE A 72 -5.46 2.75 1.91
N VAL A 73 -5.97 2.43 3.09
CA VAL A 73 -7.38 2.14 3.36
C VAL A 73 -7.95 3.20 4.30
N GLY A 74 -9.25 3.51 4.18
CA GLY A 74 -9.91 4.56 4.95
C GLY A 74 -11.05 4.04 5.80
#